data_AF-A0A2A3YD10-F1
#
_entry.id   AF-A0A2A3YD10-F1
#
_cell.length_a   1.000
_cell.length_b   1.000
_cell.length_c   1.000
_cell.angle_alpha   90.00
_cell.angle_beta   90.00
_cell.angle_gamma   90.00
#
_symmetry.space_group_name_H-M   'P 1'
#
loop_
_entity.id
_entity.type
_entity.pdbx_description
1 polymer ?
#
loop_
_entity_poly.entity_id
_entity_poly.type
_entity_poly.pdbx_seq_one_letter_code
_entity_poly.pdbx_strand_id
1 'polypeptide(L)'
;MLPWWFWVLLWTVLILATLLLAVLAGFRLFRRAMSVLDGASDAADHISGEFAKPGTVVAYEPVVRRYPHGTDATHGEREEISELRHLGKAERIEARRVKRVARRSNRGQAQNMRDLNLF
;
A
#
# COMPACT_ATOMS: atom_id res chain seq x y z
N MET A 1 -32.89 46.41 48.28
CA MET A 1 -33.22 46.37 46.84
C MET A 1 -31.98 46.76 46.07
N LEU A 2 -31.42 45.89 45.23
CA LEU A 2 -30.24 46.24 44.44
C LEU A 2 -30.61 47.36 43.44
N PRO A 3 -29.77 48.40 43.30
CA PRO A 3 -30.04 49.49 42.36
C PRO A 3 -30.04 48.94 40.93
N TRP A 4 -30.98 49.38 40.10
CA TRP A 4 -31.18 48.86 38.74
C TRP A 4 -29.92 48.95 37.85
N TRP A 5 -29.08 49.96 38.07
CA TRP A 5 -27.78 50.13 37.41
C TRP A 5 -26.81 48.97 37.63
N PHE A 6 -26.90 48.25 38.76
CA PHE A 6 -26.08 47.08 39.03
C PHE A 6 -26.25 46.01 37.95
N TRP A 7 -27.49 45.81 37.47
CA TRP A 7 -27.78 44.85 36.42
C TRP A 7 -27.13 45.22 35.09
N VAL A 8 -27.17 46.51 34.73
CA VAL A 8 -26.50 47.01 33.51
C VAL A 8 -24.99 46.77 33.58
N LEU A 9 -24.39 47.04 34.74
CA LEU A 9 -22.96 46.86 34.95
C LEU A 9 -22.57 45.37 34.90
N LEU A 10 -23.38 44.49 35.52
CA LEU A 10 -23.22 43.05 35.47
C LEU A 10 -23.21 42.53 34.04
N TRP A 11 -24.23 42.89 33.25
CA TRP A 11 -24.34 42.45 31.85
C TRP A 11 -23.19 42.98 31.00
N THR A 12 -22.75 44.21 31.24
CA THR A 12 -21.62 44.82 30.51
C THR A 12 -20.32 44.03 30.75
N VAL A 13 -20.02 43.73 32.01
CA VAL A 13 -18.84 42.92 32.38
C VAL A 13 -18.95 41.50 31.81
N LEU A 14 -20.15 40.91 31.85
CA LEU A 14 -20.39 39.57 31.31
C LEU A 14 -20.13 39.52 29.79
N ILE A 15 -20.62 40.50 29.04
CA ILE A 15 -20.40 40.61 27.59
C ILE A 15 -18.92 40.84 27.30
N LEU A 16 -18.25 41.75 28.02
CA LEU A 16 -16.83 42.01 27.86
C LEU A 16 -15.98 40.77 28.14
N ALA A 17 -16.27 40.05 29.23
CA ALA A 17 -15.56 38.82 29.57
C ALA A 17 -15.76 37.74 28.50
N THR A 18 -16.99 37.60 27.99
CA THR A 18 -17.32 36.63 26.92
C THR A 18 -16.59 37.00 25.63
N LEU A 19 -16.59 38.28 25.25
CA LEU A 19 -15.91 38.77 24.05
C LEU A 19 -14.39 38.57 24.16
N LEU A 20 -13.82 38.87 25.32
CA LEU A 20 -12.41 38.63 25.59
C LEU A 20 -12.04 37.15 25.45
N LEU A 21 -12.84 36.25 26.05
CA LEU A 21 -12.65 34.81 25.90
C LEU A 21 -12.80 34.34 24.45
N ALA A 22 -13.78 34.86 23.72
CA ALA A 22 -14.00 34.53 22.31
C ALA A 22 -12.82 34.96 21.44
N VAL A 23 -12.29 36.17 21.64
CA VAL A 23 -11.11 36.67 20.94
C VAL A 23 -9.87 35.83 21.28
N LEU A 24 -9.67 35.50 22.55
CA LEU A 24 -8.52 34.70 22.99
C LEU A 24 -8.58 33.28 22.42
N ALA A 25 -9.76 32.66 22.44
CA ALA A 25 -10.01 31.35 21.87
C ALA A 25 -9.83 31.37 20.34
N GLY A 26 -10.41 32.37 19.66
CA GLY A 26 -10.28 32.56 18.21
C GLY A 26 -8.83 32.74 17.80
N PHE A 27 -8.07 33.61 18.49
CA PHE A 27 -6.65 33.82 18.23
C PHE A 27 -5.83 32.54 18.46
N ARG A 28 -6.10 31.81 19.55
CA ARG A 28 -5.41 30.56 19.86
C ARG A 28 -5.70 29.48 18.81
N LEU A 29 -6.95 29.37 18.37
CA LEU A 29 -7.37 28.43 17.34
C LEU A 29 -6.70 28.78 16.01
N PHE A 30 -6.72 30.05 15.63
CA PHE A 30 -6.09 30.54 14.40
C PHE A 30 -4.58 30.25 14.37
N ARG A 31 -3.86 30.56 15.46
CA ARG A 31 -2.43 30.23 15.57
C ARG A 31 -2.15 28.73 15.41
N ARG A 32 -2.99 27.88 16.02
CA ARG A 32 -2.85 26.43 15.92
C ARG A 32 -3.15 25.94 14.50
N ALA A 33 -4.22 26.43 13.89
CA ALA A 33 -4.59 26.09 12.52
C ALA A 33 -3.48 26.47 11.54
N MET A 34 -2.90 27.67 11.69
CA MET A 34 -1.77 28.10 10.85
C MET A 34 -0.56 27.16 11.01
N SER A 35 -0.21 26.75 12.23
CA SER A 35 0.90 25.81 12.43
C SER A 35 0.69 24.44 11.77
N VAL A 36 -0.57 23.98 11.70
CA VAL A 36 -0.92 22.74 11.01
C VAL A 36 -0.80 22.92 9.50
N LEU A 37 -1.24 24.07 8.99
CA LEU A 37 -1.14 24.40 7.57
C LEU A 37 0.32 24.50 7.11
N ASP A 38 1.18 25.15 7.90
CA ASP A 38 2.62 25.24 7.64
C ASP A 38 3.25 23.83 7.58
N GLY A 39 2.96 22.98 8.58
CA GLY A 39 3.44 21.61 8.59
C GLY A 39 2.92 20.76 7.43
N ALA A 40 1.68 20.99 6.98
CA ALA A 40 1.13 20.34 5.80
C ALA A 40 1.81 20.80 4.51
N SER A 41 2.16 22.10 4.41
CA SER A 41 2.92 22.66 3.30
C SER A 41 4.32 22.05 3.23
N ASP A 42 5.04 22.02 4.37
CA ASP A 42 6.39 21.44 4.45
C ASP A 42 6.39 19.96 4.02
N ALA A 43 5.37 19.20 4.45
CA ALA A 43 5.22 17.80 4.04
C ALA A 43 4.93 17.67 2.53
N ALA A 44 4.09 18.54 1.98
CA ALA A 44 3.81 18.56 0.55
C ALA A 44 5.07 18.92 -0.27
N ASP A 45 5.85 19.89 0.19
CA ASP A 45 7.12 20.29 -0.43
C ASP A 45 8.18 19.17 -0.35
N HIS A 46 8.23 18.45 0.77
CA HIS A 46 9.12 17.29 0.90
C HIS A 46 8.76 16.18 -0.10
N ILE A 47 7.47 15.86 -0.21
CA ILE A 47 6.98 14.85 -1.15
C ILE A 47 7.23 15.26 -2.59
N SER A 48 6.90 16.51 -2.95
CA SER A 48 7.13 17.01 -4.31
C SER A 48 8.63 17.02 -4.66
N GLY A 49 9.50 17.36 -3.71
CA GLY A 49 10.95 17.30 -3.85
C GLY A 49 11.46 15.88 -4.09
N GLU A 50 10.94 14.87 -3.40
CA GLU A 50 11.28 13.46 -3.67
C GLU A 50 10.82 13.02 -5.06
N PHE A 51 9.63 13.43 -5.50
CA PHE A 51 9.14 13.09 -6.85
C PHE A 51 9.82 13.87 -7.98
N ALA A 52 10.36 15.05 -7.71
CA ALA A 52 11.11 15.84 -8.68
C ALA A 52 12.52 15.28 -8.93
N LYS A 53 13.02 14.39 -8.06
CA LYS A 53 14.29 13.69 -8.31
C LYS A 53 14.12 12.78 -9.52
N PRO A 54 15.05 12.84 -10.50
CA PRO A 54 15.00 11.93 -11.64
C PRO A 54 15.06 10.50 -11.12
N GLY A 55 14.02 9.72 -11.44
CA GLY A 55 13.88 8.36 -10.96
C GLY A 55 15.11 7.54 -11.33
N THR A 56 15.73 6.90 -10.34
CA THR A 56 16.75 5.89 -10.60
C THR A 56 16.08 4.72 -11.29
N VAL A 57 16.43 4.48 -12.56
CA VAL A 57 16.02 3.26 -13.26
C VAL A 57 16.73 2.10 -12.56
N VAL A 58 16.05 1.48 -11.60
CA VAL A 58 16.50 0.24 -11.00
C VAL A 58 16.31 -0.82 -12.07
N ALA A 59 17.41 -1.26 -12.67
CA ALA A 59 17.41 -2.42 -13.54
C ALA A 59 17.09 -3.64 -12.67
N TYR A 60 15.81 -4.00 -12.62
CA TYR A 60 15.41 -5.26 -12.01
C TYR A 60 15.96 -6.39 -12.88
N GLU A 61 16.59 -7.36 -12.25
CA GLU A 61 16.95 -8.61 -12.91
C GLU A 61 15.64 -9.20 -13.47
N PRO A 62 15.60 -9.56 -14.76
CA PRO A 62 14.39 -10.12 -15.35
C PRO A 62 14.03 -11.38 -14.57
N VAL A 63 12.93 -11.32 -13.83
CA VAL A 63 12.42 -12.49 -13.10
C VAL A 63 12.14 -13.54 -14.15
N VAL A 64 12.95 -14.60 -14.14
CA VAL A 64 12.79 -15.75 -15.04
C VAL A 64 11.37 -16.25 -14.85
N ARG A 65 10.56 -16.10 -15.91
CA ARG A 65 9.11 -16.32 -15.91
C ARG A 65 8.71 -17.47 -14.99
N ARG A 66 8.09 -17.13 -13.87
CA ARG A 66 7.31 -18.09 -13.09
C ARG A 66 5.89 -17.92 -13.59
N TYR A 67 5.36 -18.97 -14.23
CA TYR A 67 3.98 -19.12 -14.72
C TYR A 67 2.96 -18.16 -14.12
N PRO A 68 2.03 -17.62 -14.95
CA PRO A 68 1.31 -16.39 -14.69
C PRO A 68 0.94 -16.22 -13.21
N HIS A 69 1.58 -15.24 -12.57
CA HIS A 69 1.34 -14.86 -11.19
C HIS A 69 0.96 -13.37 -11.15
N GLY A 70 -0.07 -13.04 -10.37
CA GLY A 70 -0.46 -11.66 -10.15
C GLY A 70 -1.03 -10.96 -11.38
N THR A 71 -0.51 -9.77 -11.66
CA THR A 71 -1.03 -8.77 -12.60
C THR A 71 -1.10 -9.23 -14.06
N ASP A 72 -0.25 -10.18 -14.47
CA ASP A 72 -0.25 -10.77 -15.82
C ASP A 72 -1.56 -11.50 -16.14
N ALA A 73 -2.18 -12.11 -15.14
CA ALA A 73 -3.44 -12.82 -15.32
C ALA A 73 -4.67 -11.89 -15.41
N THR A 74 -4.52 -10.62 -15.00
CA THR A 74 -5.62 -9.65 -14.94
C THR A 74 -5.72 -8.80 -16.21
N HIS A 75 -4.61 -8.58 -16.91
CA HIS A 75 -4.54 -7.68 -18.06
C HIS A 75 -4.17 -8.36 -19.39
N GLY A 76 -3.81 -9.66 -19.37
CA GLY A 76 -3.46 -10.41 -20.57
C GLY A 76 -4.67 -10.98 -21.33
N GLU A 77 -4.44 -11.42 -22.56
CA GLU A 77 -5.46 -12.10 -23.37
C GLU A 77 -5.79 -13.48 -22.80
N ARG A 78 -7.09 -13.83 -22.75
CA ARG A 78 -7.58 -15.05 -22.10
C ARG A 78 -6.94 -16.32 -22.66
N GLU A 79 -6.76 -16.39 -23.98
CA GLU A 79 -6.22 -17.58 -24.65
C GLU A 79 -4.74 -17.77 -24.31
N GLU A 80 -3.93 -16.71 -24.39
CA GLU A 80 -2.51 -16.74 -24.03
C GLU A 80 -2.28 -17.16 -22.57
N ILE A 81 -3.09 -16.64 -21.64
CA ILE A 81 -3.01 -17.02 -20.22
C ILE A 81 -3.38 -18.50 -20.03
N SER A 82 -4.36 -19.00 -20.80
CA SER A 82 -4.76 -20.41 -20.77
C SER A 82 -3.61 -21.31 -21.21
N GLU A 83 -2.99 -21.02 -22.36
CA GLU A 83 -1.85 -21.78 -22.89
C GLU A 83 -0.67 -21.80 -21.91
N LEU A 84 -0.30 -20.64 -21.36
CA LEU A 84 0.76 -20.54 -20.36
C LEU A 84 0.46 -21.36 -19.10
N ARG A 85 -0.80 -21.38 -18.66
CA ARG A 85 -1.22 -22.22 -17.53
C ARG A 85 -1.05 -23.71 -17.83
N HIS A 86 -1.42 -24.14 -19.04
CA HIS A 86 -1.28 -25.53 -19.48
C HIS A 86 0.19 -25.96 -19.55
N LEU A 87 1.05 -25.13 -20.14
CA LEU A 87 2.50 -25.35 -20.18
C LEU A 87 3.07 -25.51 -18.77
N GLY A 88 2.70 -24.63 -17.84
CA GLY A 88 3.20 -24.72 -16.47
C GLY A 88 2.69 -25.90 -15.68
N LYS A 89 1.49 -26.36 -16.00
CA LYS A 89 0.99 -27.61 -15.42
C LYS A 89 1.83 -28.79 -15.92
N ALA A 90 2.14 -28.84 -17.22
CA ALA A 90 2.96 -29.90 -17.81
C ALA A 90 4.37 -29.94 -17.20
N GLU A 91 5.06 -28.80 -17.14
CA GLU A 91 6.40 -28.73 -16.55
C GLU A 91 6.42 -29.14 -15.07
N ARG A 92 5.41 -28.76 -14.27
CA ARG A 92 5.32 -29.19 -12.87
C ARG A 92 5.13 -30.71 -12.75
N ILE A 93 4.38 -31.32 -13.66
CA ILE A 93 4.19 -32.77 -13.70
C ILE A 93 5.52 -33.44 -14.06
N GLU A 94 6.21 -32.95 -15.08
CA GLU A 94 7.49 -33.48 -15.54
C GLU A 94 8.59 -33.34 -14.48
N ALA A 95 8.72 -32.17 -13.86
CA ALA A 95 9.68 -31.94 -12.77
C ALA A 95 9.45 -32.91 -11.60
N ARG A 96 8.19 -33.22 -11.26
CA ARG A 96 7.86 -34.22 -10.24
C ARG A 96 8.22 -35.64 -10.71
N ARG A 97 7.97 -35.99 -11.97
CA ARG A 97 8.34 -37.28 -12.58
C ARG A 97 9.86 -37.48 -12.54
N VAL A 98 10.64 -36.52 -13.04
CA VAL A 98 12.11 -36.55 -13.01
C VAL A 98 12.63 -36.73 -11.59
N LYS A 99 12.09 -35.99 -10.61
CA LYS A 99 12.47 -36.16 -9.20
C LYS A 99 12.15 -37.56 -8.67
N ARG A 100 11.02 -38.18 -9.05
CA ARG A 100 10.70 -39.57 -8.66
C ARG A 100 11.69 -40.57 -9.28
N VAL A 101 11.97 -40.43 -10.57
CA VAL A 101 12.90 -41.31 -11.31
C VAL A 101 14.30 -41.23 -10.70
N ALA A 102 14.82 -40.02 -10.50
CA ALA A 102 16.14 -39.79 -9.89
C ALA A 102 16.21 -40.39 -8.48
N ARG A 103 15.19 -40.17 -7.65
CA ARG A 103 15.12 -40.75 -6.29
C ARG A 103 15.15 -42.27 -6.29
N ARG A 104 14.44 -42.93 -7.21
CA ARG A 104 14.43 -44.40 -7.31
C ARG A 104 15.75 -44.94 -7.87
N SER A 105 16.33 -44.27 -8.86
CA SER A 105 17.61 -44.62 -9.46
C SER A 105 18.73 -44.59 -8.42
N ASN A 106 18.80 -43.52 -7.61
CA ASN A 106 19.77 -43.40 -6.52
C ASN A 106 19.63 -44.49 -5.44
N ARG A 107 18.45 -45.13 -5.33
CA ARG A 107 18.17 -46.22 -4.37
C ARG A 107 18.29 -47.61 -4.99
N GLY A 108 18.65 -47.72 -6.28
CA GLY A 108 18.69 -49.00 -7.00
C GLY A 108 17.32 -49.68 -7.16
N GLN A 109 16.22 -48.92 -7.05
CA GLN A 109 14.86 -49.45 -7.14
C GLN A 109 14.36 -49.49 -8.58
N ALA A 110 13.51 -50.48 -8.89
CA ALA A 110 12.84 -50.57 -10.19
C ALA A 110 11.99 -49.32 -10.49
N GLN A 111 12.06 -48.85 -11.74
CA GLN A 111 11.32 -47.68 -12.20
C GLN A 111 9.87 -48.05 -12.54
N ASN A 112 8.96 -47.09 -12.40
CA ASN A 112 7.58 -47.27 -12.86
C ASN A 112 7.52 -47.05 -14.38
N MET A 113 6.88 -47.95 -15.13
CA MET A 113 6.71 -47.81 -16.59
C MET A 113 5.99 -46.52 -16.99
N ARG A 114 5.03 -46.05 -16.17
CA ARG A 114 4.37 -44.75 -16.37
C ARG A 114 5.32 -43.56 -16.26
N ASP A 115 6.30 -43.66 -15.36
CA ASP A 115 7.34 -42.64 -15.20
C ASP A 115 8.45 -42.75 -16.27
N LEU A 116 8.33 -43.70 -17.22
CA LEU A 116 9.21 -43.85 -18.38
C LEU A 116 8.50 -43.54 -19.71
N ASN A 117 7.24 -43.13 -19.67
CA ASN A 117 6.39 -42.91 -20.86
C ASN A 117 6.31 -44.15 -21.77
N LEU A 118 6.32 -45.34 -21.18
CA LEU A 118 6.21 -46.61 -21.92
C LEU A 118 4.75 -47.08 -22.10
N PHE A 119 3.78 -46.22 -21.80
CA PHE A 119 2.34 -46.39 -21.99
C PHE A 119 1.68 -45.04 -22.26
#